data_AF-T2IWF0-F1
#
_entry.id   AF-T2IWF0-F1
#
_cell.length_a   1.000
_cell.length_b   1.000
_cell.length_c   1.000
_cell.angle_alpha   90.00
_cell.angle_beta   90.00
_cell.angle_gamma   90.00
#
_symmetry.space_group_name_H-M   'P 1'
#
loop_
_entity.id
_entity.type
_entity.pdbx_description
1 polymer ?
#
loop_
_entity_poly.entity_id
_entity_poly.type
_entity_poly.pdbx_seq_one_letter_code
_entity_poly.pdbx_strand_id
1 'polypeptide(L)'
;MLFNSTIFILGFLPLTLLGFWGLSKLRLTQGVMIWLLVSSLFFYSYWNIFSPAGQGKTIEYIFLIILSVVINYSIGAEISRSKKI
;
A
#
# COMPACT_ATOMS: atom_id res chain seq x y z
N MET A 1 -2.11 -3.02 -15.62
CA MET A 1 -0.74 -2.65 -16.06
C MET A 1 -0.54 -1.15 -15.86
N LEU A 2 -0.14 -0.71 -14.66
CA LEU A 2 0.03 0.70 -14.27
C LEU A 2 1.49 1.13 -14.09
N PHE A 3 2.38 0.15 -13.87
CA PHE A 3 3.77 0.40 -13.48
C PHE A 3 4.64 1.00 -14.59
N ASN A 4 4.19 0.93 -15.84
CA ASN A 4 4.88 1.56 -16.99
C ASN A 4 4.44 3.02 -17.24
N SER A 5 3.55 3.58 -16.40
CA SER A 5 3.14 4.97 -16.56
C SER A 5 4.26 5.93 -16.17
N THR A 6 4.52 6.96 -16.98
CA THR A 6 5.51 8.00 -16.70
C THR A 6 5.24 8.69 -15.35
N ILE A 7 3.97 8.91 -15.00
CA ILE A 7 3.59 9.52 -13.70
C ILE A 7 3.96 8.60 -12.53
N PHE A 8 3.88 7.28 -12.73
CA PHE A 8 4.29 6.31 -11.74
C PHE A 8 5.81 6.30 -11.60
N ILE A 9 6.55 6.16 -12.71
CA ILE A 9 8.00 6.00 -12.70
C ILE A 9 8.72 7.25 -12.21
N LEU A 10 8.31 8.44 -12.67
CA LEU A 10 9.01 9.70 -12.39
C LEU A 10 8.41 10.48 -11.21
N GLY A 11 7.18 10.17 -10.79
CA GLY A 11 6.52 10.84 -9.67
C GLY A 11 6.36 9.93 -8.46
N PHE A 12 5.46 8.95 -8.57
CA PHE A 12 5.05 8.13 -7.43
C PHE A 12 6.19 7.26 -6.87
N LEU A 13 6.94 6.58 -7.73
CA LEU A 13 8.04 5.70 -7.33
C LEU A 13 9.16 6.45 -6.60
N PRO A 14 9.75 7.55 -7.12
CA PRO A 14 10.79 8.28 -6.42
C PRO A 14 10.26 8.89 -5.13
N LEU A 15 9.03 9.41 -5.09
CA LEU A 15 8.43 9.91 -3.84
C LEU A 15 8.31 8.79 -2.78
N THR A 16 7.81 7.62 -3.18
CA THR A 16 7.68 6.46 -2.29
C THR A 16 9.04 6.00 -1.76
N LEU A 17 10.06 5.97 -2.62
CA LEU A 17 11.42 5.62 -2.22
C LEU A 17 12.01 6.67 -1.27
N LEU A 18 11.87 7.96 -1.55
CA LEU A 18 12.37 9.02 -0.68
C LEU A 18 11.76 8.93 0.73
N GLY A 19 10.45 8.70 0.83
CA GLY A 19 9.78 8.48 2.12
C GLY A 19 10.29 7.23 2.83
N PHE A 20 10.44 6.11 2.12
CA PHE A 20 10.99 4.86 2.67
C PHE A 20 12.40 5.06 3.22
N TRP A 21 13.30 5.63 2.43
CA TRP A 21 14.70 5.86 2.81
C TRP A 21 14.81 6.88 3.95
N GLY A 22 14.01 7.95 3.91
CA GLY A 22 13.97 8.96 4.97
C GLY A 22 13.56 8.38 6.31
N LEU A 23 12.44 7.64 6.35
CA LEU A 23 11.95 6.98 7.56
C LEU A 23 12.89 5.87 8.05
N SER A 24 13.52 5.14 7.12
CA SER A 24 14.51 4.11 7.44
C SER A 24 15.76 4.71 8.08
N LYS A 25 16.24 5.86 7.59
CA LYS A 25 17.40 6.57 8.16
C LYS A 25 17.12 7.06 9.59
N LEU A 26 15.88 7.43 9.89
CA LEU A 26 15.42 7.82 11.22
C LEU A 26 15.16 6.61 12.14
N ARG A 27 15.37 5.37 11.68
CA ARG A 27 15.08 4.11 12.39
C ARG A 27 13.61 3.99 12.82
N LEU A 28 12.71 4.66 12.12
CA LEU A 28 11.27 4.63 12.41
C LEU A 28 10.62 3.43 11.73
N THR A 29 10.89 2.22 12.22
CA THR A 29 10.41 0.96 11.61
C THR A 29 8.89 0.94 11.42
N GLN A 30 8.12 1.40 12.42
CA GLN A 30 6.67 1.51 12.30
C GLN A 30 6.24 2.56 11.26
N GLY A 31 6.96 3.69 11.21
CA GLY A 31 6.72 4.72 10.20
C GLY A 31 6.94 4.19 8.78
N VAL A 32 7.99 3.40 8.57
CA VAL A 32 8.28 2.75 7.29
C VAL A 32 7.12 1.83 6.87
N MET A 33 6.63 0.99 7.80
CA MET A 33 5.50 0.11 7.52
C MET A 33 4.24 0.90 7.14
N ILE A 34 3.89 1.94 7.91
CA ILE A 34 2.72 2.79 7.63
C ILE A 34 2.87 3.49 6.28
N TRP A 35 4.05 4.05 5.98
CA TRP A 35 4.33 4.70 4.71
C TRP A 35 4.12 3.77 3.53
N LEU A 36 4.66 2.54 3.59
CA LEU A 36 4.52 1.55 2.53
C LEU A 36 3.07 1.09 2.38
N LEU A 37 2.34 0.89 3.48
CA LEU A 37 0.92 0.54 3.47
C LEU A 37 0.08 1.64 2.79
N VAL A 38 0.25 2.89 3.22
CA VAL A 38 -0.46 4.04 2.66
C VAL A 38 -0.09 4.25 1.19
N SER A 39 1.19 4.15 0.84
CA SER A 39 1.64 4.25 -0.57
C SER A 39 1.00 3.17 -1.43
N SER A 40 0.95 1.93 -0.95
CA SER A 40 0.28 0.82 -1.63
C SER A 40 -1.22 1.11 -1.83
N LEU A 41 -1.93 1.47 -0.77
CA LEU A 41 -3.36 1.80 -0.84
C LEU A 41 -3.62 2.98 -1.78
N PHE A 42 -2.78 4.02 -1.75
CA PHE A 42 -2.88 5.14 -2.68
C PHE A 42 -2.66 4.71 -4.13
N PHE A 43 -1.65 3.89 -4.40
CA PHE A 43 -1.39 3.36 -5.73
C PHE A 43 -2.56 2.54 -6.27
N TYR A 44 -3.14 1.65 -5.44
CA TYR A 44 -4.31 0.89 -5.84
C TYR A 44 -5.57 1.77 -5.95
N SER A 45 -5.70 2.84 -5.17
CA SER A 45 -6.89 3.70 -5.21
C SER A 45 -6.85 4.72 -6.35
N TYR A 46 -5.77 5.49 -6.48
CA TYR A 46 -5.66 6.58 -7.45
C TYR A 46 -5.86 6.10 -8.89
N TRP A 47 -5.29 4.95 -9.23
CA TRP A 47 -5.44 4.42 -10.59
C TRP A 47 -6.73 3.62 -10.81
N ASN A 48 -7.41 3.13 -9.76
CA ASN A 48 -8.77 2.58 -9.90
C ASN A 48 -9.83 3.71 -10.01
N ILE A 49 -9.59 4.86 -9.40
CA ILE A 49 -10.57 5.98 -9.33
C ILE A 49 -10.40 6.97 -10.48
N PHE A 50 -9.16 7.26 -10.87
CA PHE A 50 -8.82 8.43 -11.71
C PHE A 50 -8.21 8.06 -13.07
N SER A 51 -8.03 6.77 -13.36
CA SER A 51 -7.41 6.35 -14.61
C SER A 51 -8.38 6.48 -15.80
N PRO A 52 -7.96 7.10 -16.92
CA PRO A 52 -8.68 7.05 -18.20
C PRO A 52 -8.67 5.64 -18.84
N ALA A 53 -7.92 4.69 -18.28
CA ALA A 53 -7.59 3.40 -18.90
C ALA A 53 -8.72 2.34 -18.88
N GLY A 54 -9.99 2.74 -18.87
CA GLY A 54 -11.13 1.82 -19.01
C GLY A 54 -11.39 0.91 -17.80
N GLN A 55 -10.75 1.15 -16.65
CA GLN A 55 -11.21 0.54 -15.40
C GLN A 55 -12.46 1.29 -14.95
N GLY A 56 -13.59 0.59 -14.91
CA GLY A 56 -14.81 1.11 -14.31
C GLY A 56 -14.53 1.64 -12.91
N LYS A 57 -15.22 2.71 -12.52
CA LYS A 57 -15.05 3.39 -11.24
C LYS A 57 -15.54 2.48 -10.11
N THR A 58 -14.75 1.49 -9.74
CA THR A 58 -15.15 0.42 -8.81
C THR A 58 -14.49 0.66 -7.46
N ILE A 59 -15.22 1.37 -6.60
CA ILE A 59 -14.83 1.65 -5.21
C ILE A 59 -14.73 0.35 -4.38
N GLU A 60 -15.41 -0.71 -4.83
CA GLU A 60 -15.45 -2.02 -4.16
C GLU A 60 -14.05 -2.64 -3.98
N TYR A 61 -13.12 -2.44 -4.93
CA TYR A 61 -11.79 -3.03 -4.83
C TYR A 61 -10.95 -2.45 -3.68
N ILE A 62 -11.17 -1.18 -3.34
CA ILE A 62 -10.50 -0.53 -2.20
C ILE A 62 -11.03 -1.12 -0.89
N PHE A 63 -12.34 -1.28 -0.77
CA PHE A 63 -12.92 -1.92 0.40
C PHE A 63 -12.47 -3.38 0.53
N LEU A 64 -12.46 -4.13 -0.57
CA LEU A 64 -12.00 -5.52 -0.59
C LEU A 64 -10.53 -5.65 -0.17
N ILE A 65 -9.63 -4.79 -0.67
CA ILE A 65 -8.21 -4.89 -0.31
C ILE A 65 -7.97 -4.49 1.14
N ILE A 66 -8.65 -3.45 1.65
CA ILE A 66 -8.55 -3.03 3.05
C ILE A 66 -9.05 -4.15 3.96
N LEU A 67 -10.25 -4.69 3.67
CA LEU A 67 -10.85 -5.77 4.45
C LEU A 67 -9.94 -7.01 4.45
N SER A 68 -9.42 -7.38 3.29
CA SER A 68 -8.49 -8.51 3.14
C SER A 68 -7.23 -8.29 3.99
N VAL A 69 -6.57 -7.14 3.89
CA VAL A 69 -5.34 -6.84 4.65
C VAL A 69 -5.61 -6.88 6.15
N VAL A 70 -6.70 -6.28 6.62
CA VAL A 70 -7.06 -6.24 8.06
C VAL A 70 -7.34 -7.64 8.60
N ILE A 71 -8.13 -8.44 7.89
CA ILE A 71 -8.47 -9.81 8.32
C ILE A 71 -7.21 -10.68 8.34
N ASN A 72 -6.43 -10.70 7.26
CA ASN A 72 -5.22 -11.52 7.17
C ASN A 72 -4.20 -11.14 8.23
N TYR A 73 -3.99 -9.84 8.45
CA TYR A 73 -3.08 -9.35 9.47
C TYR A 73 -3.55 -9.76 10.88
N SER A 74 -4.84 -9.61 11.18
CA SER A 74 -5.41 -9.97 12.48
C SER A 74 -5.28 -11.46 12.77
N ILE A 75 -5.62 -12.33 11.80
CA ILE A 75 -5.47 -13.78 11.92
C ILE A 75 -4.00 -14.15 12.11
N GLY A 76 -3.10 -13.58 11.30
CA GLY A 76 -1.66 -13.82 11.41
C GLY A 76 -1.09 -13.41 12.78
N ALA A 77 -1.56 -12.30 13.34
CA ALA A 77 -1.17 -11.84 14.67
C ALA A 77 -1.60 -12.82 15.77
N GLU A 78 -2.82 -13.34 15.71
CA GLU A 78 -3.33 -14.31 16.69
C GLU A 78 -2.64 -15.68 16.59
N ILE A 79 -2.32 -16.12 15.37
CA ILE A 79 -1.50 -17.34 15.15
C ILE A 79 -0.10 -17.15 15.75
N SER A 80 0.54 -16.00 15.51
CA SER A 80 1.86 -15.70 16.06
C SER A 80 1.87 -15.60 17.58
N ARG A 81 0.76 -15.14 18.20
CA ARG A 81 0.59 -15.08 19.65
C ARG A 81 0.46 -16.48 20.25
N SER A 82 -0.36 -17.33 19.64
CA SER A 82 -0.62 -18.70 20.07
C SER A 82 0.62 -19.60 20.02
N LYS A 83 1.54 -19.37 19.08
CA LYS A 83 2.79 -20.15 18.94
C LYS A 83 3.87 -19.79 19.98
N LYS A 84 3.68 -18.72 20.74
CA LYS A 84 4.60 -18.23 21.78
C LYS A 84 4.28 -18.76 23.18
N ILE A 85 3.25 -19.60 23.30
CA ILE A 85 2.83 -20.35 24.50
C ILE A 85 3.23 -21.81 24.26
#